data_AF-A0A2I1BVD6-F1
#
_entry.id   AF-A0A2I1BVD6-F1
#
_cell.length_a   1.000
_cell.length_b   1.000
_cell.length_c   1.000
_cell.angle_alpha   90.00
_cell.angle_beta   90.00
_cell.angle_gamma   90.00
#
_symmetry.space_group_name_H-M   'P 1'
#
loop_
_entity.id
_entity.type
_entity.pdbx_description
1 polymer ?
#
loop_
_entity_poly.entity_id
_entity_poly.type
_entity_poly.pdbx_seq_one_letter_code
_entity_poly.pdbx_strand_id
1 'polypeptide(L)'
;MAHYERHLNQYQRGFVHVQALRRMVELQGGLLQVSKSHHILVQKMLRVDLEYALQLGSSTLFSLEDAIKENRIINKLYGDLERQNHAGCSKFYRSPLLGRLRRDIQDIFIEVISVASMLNDATNGVGPKLNSCAFHSDLLVLGYRLGNMYTLCGCRPKCPIENAIHLGLTAFLVTFLSGLDHRIAHNALLSNLLANAAQDLADDTLDAQEILLWILCIGAASSPQLGAHPTWITKSKETIDTLKLKTWEQVQDILAKYPWVNAVHDTAGKTLWHQSNIN
;
A
#
# COMPACT_ATOMS: atom_id res chain seq x y z
N MET A 1 10.09 -21.87 -7.03
CA MET A 1 9.39 -22.61 -5.95
C MET A 1 8.43 -21.72 -5.17
N ALA A 2 8.89 -20.68 -4.44
CA ALA A 2 8.00 -19.76 -3.71
C ALA A 2 6.88 -19.15 -4.60
N HIS A 3 7.21 -18.56 -5.76
CA HIS A 3 6.19 -18.03 -6.68
C HIS A 3 5.20 -19.09 -7.19
N TYR A 4 5.62 -20.34 -7.36
CA TYR A 4 4.73 -21.43 -7.77
C TYR A 4 3.70 -21.72 -6.67
N GLU A 5 4.16 -21.82 -5.42
CA GLU A 5 3.26 -22.06 -4.28
C GLU A 5 2.37 -20.85 -3.97
N ARG A 6 2.85 -19.62 -4.24
CA ARG A 6 2.01 -18.41 -4.25
C ARG A 6 0.83 -18.56 -5.22
N HIS A 7 1.06 -19.00 -6.45
CA HIS A 7 -0.02 -19.22 -7.42
C HIS A 7 -1.03 -20.28 -6.98
N LEU A 8 -0.58 -21.26 -6.18
CA LEU A 8 -1.46 -22.27 -5.57
C LEU A 8 -2.09 -21.82 -4.24
N ASN A 9 -1.88 -20.58 -3.80
CA ASN A 9 -2.26 -20.05 -2.49
C ASN A 9 -1.70 -20.86 -1.29
N GLN A 10 -0.59 -21.58 -1.47
CA GLN A 10 0.09 -22.38 -0.46
C GLN A 10 1.20 -21.58 0.24
N TYR A 11 0.85 -20.43 0.82
CA TYR A 11 1.83 -19.49 1.38
C TYR A 11 2.65 -20.05 2.54
N GLN A 12 2.10 -20.94 3.37
CA GLN A 12 2.88 -21.57 4.43
C GLN A 12 4.02 -22.45 3.88
N ARG A 13 3.78 -23.17 2.79
CA ARG A 13 4.82 -23.97 2.12
C ARG A 13 5.84 -23.07 1.42
N GLY A 14 5.34 -22.04 0.72
CA GLY A 14 6.18 -21.03 0.07
C GLY A 14 7.13 -20.33 1.00
N PHE A 15 6.69 -20.10 2.24
CA PHE A 15 7.49 -19.44 3.25
C PHE A 15 8.76 -20.22 3.61
N VAL A 16 8.73 -21.56 3.56
CA VAL A 16 9.94 -22.40 3.76
C VAL A 16 11.02 -22.05 2.74
N HIS A 17 10.64 -21.78 1.49
CA HIS A 17 11.59 -21.35 0.46
C HIS A 17 12.13 -19.94 0.68
N VAL A 18 11.32 -19.03 1.20
CA VAL A 18 11.78 -17.67 1.56
C VAL A 18 12.74 -17.73 2.76
N GLN A 19 12.48 -18.59 3.74
CA GLN A 19 13.40 -18.86 4.85
C GLN A 19 14.72 -19.46 4.37
N ALA A 20 14.67 -20.43 3.46
CA ALA A 20 15.87 -20.99 2.84
C ALA A 20 16.67 -19.91 2.07
N LEU A 21 15.98 -19.02 1.36
CA LEU A 21 16.59 -17.88 0.66
C LEU A 21 17.33 -16.96 1.62
N ARG A 22 16.69 -16.57 2.74
CA ARG A 22 17.34 -15.79 3.80
C ARG A 22 18.62 -16.48 4.28
N ARG A 23 18.57 -17.80 4.53
CA ARG A 23 19.74 -18.55 4.99
C ARG A 23 20.88 -18.55 3.96
N MET A 24 20.57 -18.67 2.66
CA MET A 24 21.58 -18.57 1.60
C MET A 24 22.24 -17.18 1.57
N VAL A 25 21.45 -16.11 1.75
CA VAL A 25 21.98 -14.74 1.84
C VAL A 25 22.91 -14.58 3.04
N GLU A 26 22.55 -15.12 4.21
CA GLU A 26 23.42 -15.12 5.40
C GLU A 26 24.77 -15.81 5.14
N LEU A 27 24.75 -16.97 4.46
CA LEU A 27 25.97 -17.70 4.09
C LEU A 27 26.86 -16.93 3.10
N GLN A 28 26.28 -16.02 2.30
CA GLN A 28 27.03 -15.14 1.40
C GLN A 28 27.53 -13.86 2.08
N GLY A 29 27.42 -13.74 3.40
CA GLY A 29 27.85 -12.56 4.15
C GLY A 29 26.79 -11.46 4.26
N GLY A 30 25.51 -11.81 4.05
CA GLY A 30 24.38 -10.91 4.20
C GLY A 30 23.97 -10.17 2.93
N LEU A 31 22.86 -9.43 3.01
CA LEU A 31 22.19 -8.86 1.84
C LEU A 31 23.06 -7.85 1.08
N LEU A 32 23.84 -7.03 1.81
CA LEU A 32 24.74 -6.04 1.22
C LEU A 32 25.86 -6.67 0.40
N GLN A 33 26.34 -7.85 0.80
CA GLN A 33 27.39 -8.54 0.06
C GLN A 33 26.85 -9.05 -1.28
N VAL A 34 25.61 -9.54 -1.31
CA VAL A 34 24.90 -9.93 -2.54
C VAL A 34 24.61 -8.72 -3.42
N SER A 35 24.18 -7.62 -2.81
CA SER A 35 23.82 -6.37 -3.50
C SER A 35 24.96 -5.78 -4.34
N LYS A 36 26.21 -5.88 -3.88
CA LYS A 36 27.40 -5.40 -4.61
C LYS A 36 27.50 -5.89 -6.06
N SER A 37 26.97 -7.09 -6.33
CA SER A 37 27.00 -7.69 -7.67
C SER A 37 25.61 -7.92 -8.25
N HIS A 38 24.56 -7.96 -7.42
CA HIS A 38 23.22 -8.38 -7.84
C HIS A 38 22.09 -7.62 -7.12
N HIS A 39 22.10 -6.28 -7.15
CA HIS A 39 21.06 -5.43 -6.53
C HIS A 39 19.62 -5.73 -7.02
N ILE A 40 19.41 -6.01 -8.32
CA ILE A 40 18.08 -6.41 -8.82
C ILE A 40 17.59 -7.73 -8.21
N LEU A 41 18.51 -8.66 -7.93
CA LEU A 41 18.17 -9.91 -7.26
C LEU A 41 17.77 -9.64 -5.81
N VAL A 42 18.52 -8.78 -5.11
CA VAL A 42 18.19 -8.35 -3.74
C VAL A 42 16.82 -7.68 -3.68
N GLN A 43 16.50 -6.80 -4.62
CA GLN A 43 15.18 -6.18 -4.71
C GLN A 43 14.05 -7.22 -4.84
N LYS A 44 14.26 -8.27 -5.64
CA LYS A 44 13.32 -9.39 -5.76
C LYS A 44 13.21 -10.21 -4.46
N MET A 45 14.32 -10.41 -3.75
CA MET A 45 14.33 -11.09 -2.44
C MET A 45 13.53 -10.29 -1.40
N LEU A 46 13.76 -8.97 -1.32
CA LEU A 46 13.03 -8.10 -0.41
C LEU A 46 11.54 -8.06 -0.74
N ARG A 47 11.19 -8.05 -2.04
CA ARG A 47 9.81 -8.10 -2.50
C ARG A 47 9.10 -9.39 -2.09
N VAL A 48 9.70 -10.55 -2.34
CA VAL A 48 9.05 -11.82 -1.99
C VAL A 48 8.91 -11.96 -0.48
N ASP A 49 9.88 -11.49 0.30
CA ASP A 49 9.78 -11.47 1.76
C ASP A 49 8.62 -10.59 2.24
N LEU A 50 8.50 -9.37 1.72
CA LEU A 50 7.39 -8.46 2.05
C LEU A 50 6.03 -9.07 1.68
N GLU A 51 5.89 -9.63 0.48
CA GLU A 51 4.65 -10.25 0.03
C GLU A 51 4.21 -11.39 0.97
N TYR A 52 5.14 -12.25 1.39
CA TYR A 52 4.84 -13.34 2.32
C TYR A 52 4.53 -12.83 3.73
N ALA A 53 5.26 -11.82 4.22
CA ALA A 53 5.00 -11.19 5.52
C ALA A 53 3.58 -10.59 5.56
N LEU A 54 3.16 -9.90 4.50
CA LEU A 54 1.81 -9.36 4.38
C LEU A 54 0.76 -10.47 4.26
N GLN A 55 1.03 -11.54 3.53
CA GLN A 55 0.06 -12.62 3.36
C GLN A 55 -0.15 -13.45 4.64
N LEU A 56 0.91 -13.69 5.39
CA LEU A 56 0.89 -14.49 6.62
C LEU A 56 0.66 -13.63 7.88
N GLY A 57 0.69 -12.31 7.72
CA GLY A 57 0.60 -11.33 8.80
C GLY A 57 1.78 -11.34 9.77
N SER A 58 2.95 -11.85 9.33
CA SER A 58 4.18 -11.93 10.11
C SER A 58 5.07 -10.70 9.92
N SER A 59 6.16 -10.63 10.68
CA SER A 59 7.27 -9.72 10.38
C SER A 59 8.02 -10.20 9.12
N THR A 60 8.73 -9.27 8.46
CA THR A 60 9.67 -9.59 7.38
C THR A 60 10.88 -10.35 7.93
N LEU A 61 11.49 -11.18 7.08
CA LEU A 61 12.72 -11.90 7.40
C LEU A 61 13.95 -11.00 7.30
N PHE A 62 13.99 -10.09 6.34
CA PHE A 62 15.02 -9.05 6.23
C PHE A 62 14.65 -7.83 7.07
N SER A 63 15.66 -7.05 7.45
CA SER A 63 15.44 -5.85 8.28
C SER A 63 15.02 -4.65 7.43
N LEU A 64 14.34 -3.68 8.06
CA LEU A 64 14.08 -2.38 7.44
C LEU A 64 15.37 -1.67 7.02
N GLU A 65 16.45 -1.80 7.81
CA GLU A 65 17.74 -1.20 7.48
C GLU A 65 18.34 -1.81 6.20
N ASP A 66 18.15 -3.11 5.97
CA ASP A 66 18.58 -3.76 4.73
C ASP A 66 17.83 -3.17 3.52
N ALA A 67 16.51 -2.99 3.64
CA ALA A 67 15.70 -2.39 2.58
C ALA A 67 16.11 -0.93 2.30
N ILE A 68 16.39 -0.13 3.34
CA ILE A 68 16.84 1.26 3.21
C ILE A 68 18.21 1.34 2.52
N LYS A 69 19.17 0.50 2.94
CA LYS A 69 20.51 0.49 2.33
C LYS A 69 20.46 0.09 0.87
N GLU A 70 19.68 -0.94 0.53
CA GLU A 70 19.45 -1.34 -0.85
C GLU A 70 18.83 -0.22 -1.66
N ASN A 71 17.82 0.46 -1.10
CA ASN A 71 17.18 1.59 -1.76
C ASN A 71 18.13 2.73 -2.08
N ARG A 72 19.07 3.05 -1.19
CA ARG A 72 20.11 4.04 -1.47
C ARG A 72 21.00 3.63 -2.64
N ILE A 73 21.33 2.34 -2.76
CA ILE A 73 22.12 1.81 -3.88
C ILE A 73 21.32 1.94 -5.19
N ILE A 74 20.06 1.48 -5.20
CA ILE A 74 19.18 1.56 -6.37
C ILE A 74 18.99 3.01 -6.80
N ASN A 75 18.67 3.93 -5.88
CA ASN A 75 18.47 5.33 -6.20
C ASN A 75 19.75 6.02 -6.70
N LYS A 76 20.93 5.58 -6.26
CA LYS A 76 22.20 6.06 -6.84
C LYS A 76 22.43 5.58 -8.28
N LEU A 77 21.99 4.37 -8.60
CA LEU A 77 22.20 3.75 -9.91
C LEU A 77 21.13 4.13 -10.94
N TYR A 78 19.88 4.30 -10.48
CA TYR A 78 18.69 4.41 -11.33
C TYR A 78 17.78 5.58 -10.98
N GLY A 79 18.07 6.31 -9.91
CA GLY A 79 17.25 7.44 -9.48
C GLY A 79 17.43 8.64 -10.42
N ASP A 80 16.30 9.29 -10.72
CA ASP A 80 16.30 10.50 -11.54
C ASP A 80 16.50 11.73 -10.65
N LEU A 81 17.48 12.59 -10.98
CA LEU A 81 17.74 13.83 -10.23
C LEU A 81 16.51 14.75 -10.20
N GLU A 82 15.74 14.78 -11.29
CA GLU A 82 14.54 15.62 -11.43
C GLU A 82 13.44 15.25 -10.43
N ARG A 83 13.37 13.97 -10.04
CA ARG A 83 12.42 13.47 -9.04
C ARG A 83 12.63 14.12 -7.67
N GLN A 84 13.87 14.43 -7.31
CA GLN A 84 14.21 15.06 -6.03
C GLN A 84 13.79 16.54 -5.99
N ASN A 85 13.75 17.22 -7.14
CA ASN A 85 13.38 18.63 -7.24
C ASN A 85 11.85 18.84 -7.31
N HIS A 86 11.11 17.88 -7.89
CA HIS A 86 9.64 17.95 -8.00
C HIS A 86 8.88 17.60 -6.71
N ALA A 87 9.53 16.96 -5.73
CA ALA A 87 8.93 16.62 -4.44
C ALA A 87 8.47 17.84 -3.61
N GLY A 88 8.82 19.07 -4.03
CA GLY A 88 8.55 20.31 -3.28
C GLY A 88 7.30 21.10 -3.66
N CYS A 89 6.51 20.72 -4.68
CA CYS A 89 5.54 21.66 -5.29
C CYS A 89 4.07 21.20 -5.30
N SER A 90 3.63 20.47 -4.28
CA SER A 90 2.20 20.17 -4.10
C SER A 90 1.70 20.75 -2.78
N LYS A 91 0.73 21.67 -2.85
CA LYS A 91 -0.02 22.13 -1.67
C LYS A 91 -0.99 21.02 -1.27
N PHE A 92 -0.50 20.06 -0.51
CA PHE A 92 -1.35 19.01 0.05
C PHE A 92 -2.34 19.63 1.04
N TYR A 93 -3.63 19.37 0.84
CA TYR A 93 -4.61 19.61 1.89
C TYR A 93 -4.28 18.70 3.07
N ARG A 94 -3.80 19.28 4.17
CA ARG A 94 -3.59 18.54 5.42
C ARG A 94 -4.87 18.62 6.23
N SER A 95 -5.59 17.51 6.30
CA SER A 95 -6.71 17.38 7.25
C SER A 95 -6.20 17.65 8.68
N PRO A 96 -6.93 18.44 9.49
CA PRO A 96 -6.60 18.66 10.90
C PRO A 96 -6.44 17.36 11.70
N LEU A 97 -7.14 16.28 11.31
CA LEU A 97 -6.99 14.96 11.94
C LEU A 97 -5.58 14.38 11.77
N LEU A 98 -4.91 14.65 10.65
CA LEU A 98 -3.54 14.17 10.41
C LEU A 98 -2.53 14.76 11.40
N GLY A 99 -2.81 15.96 11.94
CA GLY A 99 -1.97 16.60 12.97
C GLY A 99 -2.08 15.96 14.36
N ARG A 100 -3.05 15.06 14.57
CA ARG A 100 -3.26 14.34 15.84
C ARG A 100 -2.69 12.92 15.84
N LEU A 101 -2.23 12.45 14.69
CA LEU A 101 -1.63 11.13 14.54
C LEU A 101 -0.23 11.10 15.17
N ARG A 102 0.21 9.92 15.56
CA ARG A 102 1.63 9.71 15.84
C ARG A 102 2.49 10.12 14.64
N ARG A 103 3.64 10.71 14.94
CA ARG A 103 4.59 11.24 13.94
C ARG A 103 4.98 10.19 12.89
N ASP A 104 5.23 8.96 13.31
CA ASP A 104 5.65 7.89 12.40
C ASP A 104 4.57 7.50 11.38
N ILE A 105 3.29 7.49 11.77
CA ILE A 105 2.14 7.29 10.87
C ILE A 105 1.96 8.50 9.96
N GLN A 106 2.10 9.71 10.50
CA GLN A 106 1.98 10.95 9.73
C GLN A 106 3.06 11.03 8.63
N ASP A 107 4.31 10.73 8.98
CA ASP A 107 5.44 10.78 8.07
C ASP A 107 5.25 9.80 6.90
N ILE A 108 4.91 8.54 7.20
CA ILE A 108 4.69 7.55 6.13
C ILE A 108 3.46 7.88 5.28
N PHE A 109 2.40 8.43 5.88
CA PHE A 109 1.22 8.85 5.13
C PHE A 109 1.56 9.96 4.12
N ILE A 110 2.32 10.97 4.53
CA ILE A 110 2.78 12.06 3.65
C ILE A 110 3.67 11.53 2.54
N GLU A 111 4.59 10.61 2.84
CA GLU A 111 5.45 10.01 1.83
C GLU A 111 4.65 9.22 0.78
N VAL A 112 3.67 8.42 1.20
CA VAL A 112 2.82 7.67 0.27
C VAL A 112 1.96 8.61 -0.57
N ILE A 113 1.43 9.70 0.00
CA ILE A 113 0.76 10.75 -0.78
C ILE A 113 1.70 11.33 -1.84
N SER A 114 2.95 11.65 -1.47
CA SER A 114 3.93 12.17 -2.42
C SER A 114 4.21 11.19 -3.55
N VAL A 115 4.29 9.89 -3.25
CA VAL A 115 4.44 8.83 -4.26
C VAL A 115 3.23 8.76 -5.18
N ALA A 116 2.02 8.83 -4.63
CA ALA A 116 0.79 8.81 -5.41
C ALA A 116 0.69 10.02 -6.35
N SER A 117 1.04 11.22 -5.87
CA SER A 117 1.10 12.46 -6.66
C SER A 117 2.09 12.32 -7.81
N MET A 118 3.31 11.85 -7.55
CA MET A 118 4.34 11.65 -8.59
C MET A 118 3.85 10.69 -9.68
N LEU A 119 3.15 9.62 -9.31
CA LEU A 119 2.59 8.67 -10.29
C LEU A 119 1.48 9.29 -11.15
N ASN A 120 0.60 10.08 -10.54
CA ASN A 120 -0.44 10.79 -11.27
C ASN A 120 0.16 11.82 -12.23
N ASP A 121 1.14 12.60 -11.79
CA ASP A 121 1.83 13.60 -12.63
C ASP A 121 2.55 12.95 -13.81
N ALA A 122 3.26 11.84 -13.56
CA ALA A 122 3.94 11.07 -14.60
C ALA A 122 2.95 10.46 -15.61
N THR A 123 1.81 9.96 -15.14
CA THR A 123 0.75 9.40 -15.99
C THR A 123 0.11 10.48 -16.87
N ASN A 124 -0.08 11.68 -16.33
CA ASN A 124 -0.66 12.83 -17.05
C ASN A 124 0.36 13.55 -17.96
N GLY A 125 1.63 13.10 -18.00
CA GLY A 125 2.69 13.72 -18.79
C GLY A 125 3.17 15.07 -18.24
N VAL A 126 2.81 15.41 -17.01
CA VAL A 126 3.21 16.66 -16.33
C VAL A 126 4.56 16.48 -15.62
N GLY A 127 4.81 15.28 -15.09
CA GLY A 127 6.03 14.93 -14.37
C GLY A 127 6.97 14.01 -15.18
N PRO A 128 8.23 13.84 -14.71
CA PRO A 128 9.18 12.94 -15.34
C PRO A 128 8.67 11.49 -15.26
N LYS A 129 9.04 10.68 -16.26
CA LYS A 129 8.79 9.23 -16.22
C LYS A 129 9.59 8.63 -15.07
N LEU A 130 8.91 7.85 -14.22
CA LEU A 130 9.57 7.22 -13.08
C LEU A 130 10.36 5.98 -13.52
N ASN A 131 11.63 5.92 -13.12
CA ASN A 131 12.40 4.69 -13.25
C ASN A 131 11.75 3.54 -12.47
N SER A 132 11.46 2.43 -13.14
CA SER A 132 10.78 1.27 -12.54
C SER A 132 11.56 0.67 -11.36
N CYS A 133 12.89 0.56 -11.45
CA CYS A 133 13.70 -0.02 -10.38
C CYS A 133 13.72 0.89 -9.14
N ALA A 134 13.92 2.19 -9.33
CA ALA A 134 13.90 3.17 -8.23
C ALA A 134 12.53 3.20 -7.55
N PHE A 135 11.46 3.29 -8.34
CA PHE A 135 10.09 3.28 -7.84
C PHE A 135 9.77 2.02 -7.03
N HIS A 136 10.10 0.83 -7.57
CA HIS A 136 9.86 -0.43 -6.84
C HIS A 136 10.64 -0.48 -5.54
N SER A 137 11.85 0.11 -5.51
CA SER A 137 12.67 0.14 -4.30
C SER A 137 12.05 1.02 -3.22
N ASP A 138 11.48 2.17 -3.59
CA ASP A 138 10.81 3.04 -2.62
C ASP A 138 9.55 2.37 -2.05
N LEU A 139 8.76 1.70 -2.90
CA LEU A 139 7.61 0.91 -2.45
C LEU A 139 8.00 -0.16 -1.44
N LEU A 140 9.15 -0.84 -1.65
CA LEU A 140 9.64 -1.83 -0.69
C LEU A 140 10.01 -1.17 0.64
N VAL A 141 10.71 -0.05 0.65
CA VAL A 141 11.02 0.66 1.91
C VAL A 141 9.74 1.05 2.64
N LEU A 142 8.73 1.59 1.93
CA LEU A 142 7.43 1.92 2.52
C LEU A 142 6.74 0.68 3.12
N GLY A 143 6.76 -0.46 2.41
CA GLY A 143 6.20 -1.72 2.90
C GLY A 143 6.89 -2.28 4.13
N TYR A 144 8.23 -2.25 4.15
CA TYR A 144 8.99 -2.67 5.32
C TYR A 144 8.74 -1.73 6.51
N ARG A 145 8.58 -0.43 6.28
CA ARG A 145 8.23 0.51 7.35
C ARG A 145 6.87 0.20 7.95
N LEU A 146 5.82 0.03 7.14
CA LEU A 146 4.50 -0.35 7.65
C LEU A 146 4.55 -1.67 8.42
N GLY A 147 5.18 -2.70 7.84
CA GLY A 147 5.31 -4.01 8.50
C GLY A 147 6.08 -3.97 9.82
N ASN A 148 7.08 -3.09 9.94
CA ASN A 148 7.84 -2.88 11.18
C ASN A 148 7.07 -2.07 12.23
N MET A 149 6.15 -1.21 11.81
CA MET A 149 5.26 -0.49 12.73
C MET A 149 4.23 -1.45 13.32
N TYR A 150 3.47 -2.13 12.46
CA TYR A 150 2.44 -3.08 12.88
C TYR A 150 2.24 -4.20 11.85
N THR A 151 2.57 -5.42 12.24
CA THR A 151 2.22 -6.61 11.44
C THR A 151 0.70 -6.83 11.44
N LEU A 152 0.18 -7.58 10.46
CA LEU A 152 -1.27 -7.80 10.35
C LEU A 152 -1.80 -8.76 11.42
N CYS A 153 -1.01 -9.74 11.87
CA CYS A 153 -1.37 -10.61 13.01
C CYS A 153 -0.84 -10.10 14.37
N GLY A 154 -0.15 -8.96 14.40
CA GLY A 154 0.45 -8.40 15.61
C GLY A 154 -0.50 -7.52 16.42
N CYS A 155 0.06 -6.86 17.44
CA CYS A 155 -0.64 -5.79 18.15
C CYS A 155 -0.96 -4.66 17.18
N ARG A 156 -2.21 -4.20 17.15
CA ARG A 156 -2.68 -3.13 16.26
C ARG A 156 -2.76 -1.79 17.00
N PRO A 157 -2.75 -0.64 16.29
CA PRO A 157 -2.98 0.66 16.92
C PRO A 157 -4.31 0.68 17.68
N LYS A 158 -4.30 1.25 18.89
CA LYS A 158 -5.52 1.41 19.70
C LYS A 158 -6.42 2.53 19.18
N CYS A 159 -5.85 3.53 18.52
CA CYS A 159 -6.60 4.61 17.88
C CYS A 159 -7.24 4.08 16.58
N PRO A 160 -8.58 4.11 16.44
CA PRO A 160 -9.25 3.58 15.25
C PRO A 160 -8.76 4.23 13.96
N ILE A 161 -8.61 5.56 13.95
CA ILE A 161 -8.13 6.31 12.77
C ILE A 161 -6.70 5.89 12.39
N GLU A 162 -5.79 5.72 13.35
CA GLU A 162 -4.42 5.28 13.05
C GLU A 162 -4.39 3.85 12.50
N ASN A 163 -5.22 2.95 13.05
CA ASN A 163 -5.34 1.59 12.55
C ASN A 163 -5.89 1.57 11.12
N ALA A 164 -6.93 2.37 10.88
CA ALA A 164 -7.59 2.51 9.60
C ALA A 164 -6.61 3.07 8.53
N ILE A 165 -5.85 4.12 8.87
CA ILE A 165 -4.80 4.68 8.01
C ILE A 165 -3.71 3.65 7.72
N HIS A 166 -3.20 2.97 8.75
CA HIS A 166 -2.17 1.95 8.55
C HIS A 166 -2.64 0.84 7.60
N LEU A 167 -3.87 0.36 7.77
CA LEU A 167 -4.44 -0.68 6.92
C LEU A 167 -4.70 -0.16 5.50
N GLY A 168 -5.20 1.06 5.35
CA GLY A 168 -5.38 1.71 4.04
C GLY A 168 -4.07 1.90 3.29
N LEU A 169 -3.00 2.32 3.97
CA LEU A 169 -1.65 2.40 3.39
C LEU A 169 -1.11 1.02 3.01
N THR A 170 -1.40 0.00 3.82
CA THR A 170 -1.02 -1.39 3.51
C THR A 170 -1.76 -1.89 2.26
N ALA A 171 -3.06 -1.62 2.16
CA ALA A 171 -3.90 -1.93 1.01
C ALA A 171 -3.40 -1.21 -0.25
N PHE A 172 -3.05 0.08 -0.13
CA PHE A 172 -2.40 0.85 -1.19
C PHE A 172 -1.13 0.15 -1.69
N LEU A 173 -0.23 -0.28 -0.81
CA LEU A 173 0.98 -0.97 -1.25
C LEU A 173 0.69 -2.30 -1.97
N VAL A 174 -0.30 -3.06 -1.49
CA VAL A 174 -0.67 -4.35 -2.07
C VAL A 174 -1.13 -4.21 -3.52
N THR A 175 -1.73 -3.08 -3.94
CA THR A 175 -2.10 -2.87 -5.35
C THR A 175 -0.89 -2.86 -6.29
N PHE A 176 0.30 -2.53 -5.79
CA PHE A 176 1.56 -2.54 -6.54
C PHE A 176 2.36 -3.86 -6.41
N LEU A 177 1.88 -4.82 -5.62
CA LEU A 177 2.52 -6.13 -5.41
C LEU A 177 1.91 -7.26 -6.26
N SER A 178 1.25 -6.90 -7.36
CA SER A 178 0.66 -7.86 -8.30
C SER A 178 1.69 -8.87 -8.83
N GLY A 179 1.24 -10.12 -8.99
CA GLY A 179 2.08 -11.23 -9.44
C GLY A 179 2.51 -11.10 -10.89
N LEU A 180 3.24 -12.10 -11.40
CA LEU A 180 3.59 -12.17 -12.83
C LEU A 180 2.36 -12.28 -13.74
N ASP A 181 1.22 -12.72 -13.18
CA ASP A 181 -0.08 -12.75 -13.83
C ASP A 181 -0.83 -11.41 -13.77
N HIS A 182 -0.18 -10.35 -13.27
CA HIS A 182 -0.75 -9.03 -13.01
C HIS A 182 -1.94 -9.04 -12.06
N ARG A 183 -2.16 -10.13 -11.32
CA ARG A 183 -3.24 -10.24 -10.33
C ARG A 183 -2.73 -9.92 -8.94
N ILE A 184 -3.58 -9.25 -8.17
CA ILE A 184 -3.35 -9.07 -6.74
C ILE A 184 -3.71 -10.39 -6.05
N ALA A 185 -2.79 -10.88 -5.22
CA ALA A 185 -3.03 -12.08 -4.45
C ALA A 185 -4.16 -11.83 -3.45
N HIS A 186 -5.11 -12.77 -3.37
CA HIS A 186 -6.17 -12.69 -2.38
C HIS A 186 -5.57 -12.79 -0.96
N ASN A 187 -5.81 -11.77 -0.13
CA ASN A 187 -5.36 -11.70 1.24
C ASN A 187 -6.56 -11.56 2.20
N ALA A 188 -7.13 -12.70 2.61
CA ALA A 188 -8.27 -12.73 3.52
C ALA A 188 -8.01 -12.01 4.85
N LEU A 189 -6.77 -12.06 5.36
CA LEU A 189 -6.40 -11.41 6.61
C LEU A 189 -6.53 -9.89 6.49
N LEU A 190 -5.93 -9.29 5.45
CA LEU A 190 -6.04 -7.86 5.20
C LEU A 190 -7.50 -7.46 4.95
N SER A 191 -8.26 -8.24 4.17
CA SER A 191 -9.67 -7.97 3.91
C SER A 191 -10.51 -7.94 5.19
N ASN A 192 -10.30 -8.89 6.10
CA ASN A 192 -11.01 -8.93 7.39
C ASN A 192 -10.62 -7.76 8.30
N LEU A 193 -9.33 -7.39 8.33
CA LEU A 193 -8.87 -6.24 9.11
C LEU A 193 -9.43 -4.92 8.59
N LEU A 194 -9.50 -4.75 7.26
CA LEU A 194 -10.13 -3.60 6.61
C LEU A 194 -11.64 -3.55 6.93
N ALA A 195 -12.33 -4.69 6.87
CA ALA A 195 -13.74 -4.81 7.25
C ALA A 195 -13.99 -4.33 8.68
N ASN A 196 -13.18 -4.80 9.64
CA ASN A 196 -13.29 -4.40 11.04
C ASN A 196 -12.98 -2.91 11.22
N ALA A 197 -11.89 -2.41 10.62
CA ALA A 197 -11.51 -1.00 10.73
C ALA A 197 -12.56 -0.06 10.14
N ALA A 198 -13.22 -0.44 9.04
CA ALA A 198 -14.30 0.34 8.45
C ALA A 198 -15.54 0.41 9.36
N GLN A 199 -15.78 -0.60 10.20
CA GLN A 199 -16.84 -0.56 11.20
C GLN A 199 -16.47 0.29 12.42
N ASP A 200 -15.21 0.18 12.87
CA ASP A 200 -14.72 0.94 14.03
C ASP A 200 -14.63 2.46 13.76
N LEU A 201 -14.48 2.86 12.49
CA LEU A 201 -14.38 4.26 12.05
C LEU A 201 -15.75 4.95 11.94
N ALA A 202 -16.71 4.63 12.82
CA ALA A 202 -18.08 5.17 12.82
C ALA A 202 -18.19 6.59 13.40
N ASP A 203 -17.14 7.42 13.27
CA ASP A 203 -17.13 8.80 13.75
C ASP A 203 -17.83 9.73 12.72
N ASP A 204 -18.74 10.58 13.19
CA ASP A 204 -19.54 11.50 12.35
C ASP A 204 -18.76 12.73 11.86
N THR A 205 -17.49 12.88 12.23
CA THR A 205 -16.64 13.96 11.72
C THR A 205 -16.42 13.81 10.21
N LEU A 206 -16.48 14.93 9.49
CA LEU A 206 -16.29 14.97 8.04
C LEU A 206 -14.96 14.33 7.61
N ASP A 207 -13.87 14.64 8.32
CA ASP A 207 -12.55 14.08 8.04
C ASP A 207 -12.52 12.54 8.23
N ALA A 208 -13.21 12.00 9.23
CA ALA A 208 -13.29 10.54 9.43
C ALA A 208 -14.09 9.86 8.32
N GLN A 209 -15.17 10.49 7.85
CA GLN A 209 -15.97 10.01 6.72
C GLN A 209 -15.19 10.03 5.39
N GLU A 210 -14.38 11.08 5.15
CA GLU A 210 -13.48 11.11 3.98
C GLU A 210 -12.42 10.00 4.04
N ILE A 211 -11.81 9.76 5.22
CA ILE A 211 -10.87 8.65 5.42
C ILE A 211 -11.56 7.31 5.20
N LEU A 212 -12.78 7.13 5.73
CA LEU A 212 -13.57 5.93 5.55
C LEU A 212 -13.84 5.67 4.06
N LEU A 213 -14.24 6.70 3.30
CA LEU A 213 -14.42 6.59 1.85
C LEU A 213 -13.13 6.12 1.16
N TRP A 214 -12.00 6.74 1.49
CA TRP A 214 -10.71 6.33 0.94
C TRP A 214 -10.37 4.87 1.26
N ILE A 215 -10.59 4.42 2.50
CA ILE A 215 -10.38 3.03 2.93
C ILE A 215 -11.28 2.06 2.16
N LEU A 216 -12.55 2.42 1.97
CA LEU A 216 -13.51 1.58 1.24
C LEU A 216 -13.08 1.40 -0.22
N CYS A 217 -12.68 2.49 -0.88
CA CYS A 217 -12.20 2.46 -2.26
C CYS A 217 -10.86 1.75 -2.42
N ILE A 218 -9.87 2.03 -1.57
CA ILE A 218 -8.55 1.38 -1.65
C ILE A 218 -8.63 -0.10 -1.23
N GLY A 219 -9.51 -0.44 -0.30
CA GLY A 219 -9.82 -1.81 0.08
C GLY A 219 -10.37 -2.61 -1.10
N ALA A 220 -11.33 -2.04 -1.84
CA ALA A 220 -11.84 -2.65 -3.07
C ALA A 220 -10.78 -2.78 -4.17
N ALA A 221 -9.87 -1.80 -4.31
CA ALA A 221 -8.76 -1.86 -5.25
C ALA A 221 -7.74 -2.94 -4.88
N SER A 222 -7.48 -3.13 -3.58
CA SER A 222 -6.53 -4.14 -3.07
C SER A 222 -7.13 -5.55 -3.01
N SER A 223 -8.45 -5.67 -2.95
CA SER A 223 -9.15 -6.95 -2.83
C SER A 223 -10.49 -6.89 -3.59
N PRO A 224 -10.54 -7.41 -4.83
CA PRO A 224 -11.78 -7.44 -5.61
C PRO A 224 -12.92 -8.19 -4.90
N GLN A 225 -12.60 -9.22 -4.10
CA GLN A 225 -13.61 -9.95 -3.33
C GLN A 225 -14.22 -9.10 -2.22
N LEU A 226 -13.40 -8.28 -1.54
CA LEU A 226 -13.91 -7.34 -0.54
C LEU A 226 -14.78 -6.27 -1.18
N GLY A 227 -14.34 -5.71 -2.31
CA GLY A 227 -15.11 -4.69 -3.06
C GLY A 227 -16.49 -5.18 -3.51
N ALA A 228 -16.64 -6.47 -3.81
CA ALA A 228 -17.91 -7.08 -4.19
C ALA A 228 -18.75 -7.57 -3.00
N HIS A 229 -18.25 -7.46 -1.76
CA HIS A 229 -18.95 -7.98 -0.59
C HIS A 229 -20.15 -7.08 -0.23
N PRO A 230 -21.36 -7.63 -0.01
CA PRO A 230 -22.57 -6.82 0.23
C PRO A 230 -22.42 -5.81 1.37
N THR A 231 -21.83 -6.20 2.50
CA THR A 231 -21.64 -5.27 3.63
C THR A 231 -20.68 -4.13 3.32
N TRP A 232 -19.70 -4.37 2.44
CA TRP A 232 -18.74 -3.35 2.00
C TRP A 232 -19.42 -2.34 1.07
N ILE A 233 -20.28 -2.83 0.16
CA ILE A 233 -21.11 -2.00 -0.72
C ILE A 233 -22.10 -1.17 0.11
N THR A 234 -22.79 -1.77 1.09
CA THR A 234 -23.71 -1.05 1.98
C THR A 234 -23.00 0.06 2.74
N LYS A 235 -21.84 -0.23 3.35
CA LYS A 235 -21.05 0.78 4.07
C LYS A 235 -20.57 1.90 3.14
N SER A 236 -20.21 1.57 1.91
CA SER A 236 -19.83 2.54 0.88
C SER A 236 -21.00 3.46 0.53
N LYS A 237 -22.19 2.91 0.32
CA LYS A 237 -23.42 3.70 0.11
C LYS A 237 -23.69 4.66 1.27
N GLU A 238 -23.68 4.17 2.50
CA GLU A 238 -23.88 4.99 3.70
C GLU A 238 -22.88 6.16 3.80
N THR A 239 -21.61 5.88 3.51
CA THR A 239 -20.53 6.88 3.56
C THR A 239 -20.71 7.93 2.46
N ILE A 240 -21.06 7.50 1.24
CA ILE A 240 -21.33 8.36 0.09
C ILE A 240 -22.52 9.30 0.36
N ASP A 241 -23.61 8.76 0.92
CA ASP A 241 -24.81 9.50 1.26
C ASP A 241 -24.53 10.53 2.36
N THR A 242 -23.73 10.14 3.38
CA THR A 242 -23.30 11.02 4.48
C THR A 242 -22.47 12.19 3.96
N LEU A 243 -21.55 11.94 3.03
CA LEU A 243 -20.73 12.96 2.35
C LEU A 243 -21.50 13.72 1.26
N LYS A 244 -22.75 13.33 0.97
CA LYS A 244 -23.65 13.94 -0.04
C LYS A 244 -23.04 13.96 -1.44
N LEU A 245 -22.28 12.93 -1.79
CA LEU A 245 -21.63 12.80 -3.10
C LEU A 245 -22.66 12.27 -4.10
N LYS A 246 -22.72 12.92 -5.27
CA LYS A 246 -23.70 12.61 -6.32
C LYS A 246 -23.05 12.13 -7.61
N THR A 247 -21.78 12.46 -7.83
CA THR A 247 -21.04 12.10 -9.04
C THR A 247 -19.71 11.46 -8.68
N TRP A 248 -19.17 10.67 -9.61
CA TRP A 248 -17.84 10.06 -9.44
C TRP A 248 -16.75 11.13 -9.31
N GLU A 249 -16.87 12.26 -10.01
CA GLU A 249 -15.89 13.35 -9.97
C GLU A 249 -15.78 13.92 -8.54
N GLN A 250 -16.89 14.04 -7.82
CA GLN A 250 -16.89 14.47 -6.42
C GLN A 250 -16.20 13.46 -5.49
N VAL A 251 -16.36 12.17 -5.76
CA VAL A 251 -15.63 11.11 -5.05
C VAL A 251 -14.15 11.22 -5.35
N GLN A 252 -13.79 11.38 -6.62
CA GLN A 252 -12.42 11.50 -7.07
C GLN A 252 -11.72 12.73 -6.47
N ASP A 253 -12.41 13.86 -6.34
CA ASP A 253 -11.91 15.07 -5.68
C ASP A 253 -11.56 14.82 -4.20
N ILE A 254 -12.35 13.99 -3.50
CA ILE A 254 -12.04 13.57 -2.14
C ILE A 254 -10.85 12.60 -2.13
N LEU A 255 -10.88 11.55 -2.96
CA LEU A 255 -9.83 10.54 -3.03
C LEU A 255 -8.46 11.15 -3.38
N ALA A 256 -8.42 12.21 -4.18
CA ALA A 256 -7.20 12.93 -4.54
C ALA A 256 -6.50 13.61 -3.35
N LYS A 257 -7.20 13.81 -2.21
CA LYS A 257 -6.60 14.30 -0.96
C LYS A 257 -5.81 13.21 -0.22
N TYR A 258 -6.03 11.95 -0.56
CA TYR A 258 -5.46 10.77 0.10
C TYR A 258 -4.53 10.01 -0.87
N PRO A 259 -3.76 9.01 -0.40
CA PRO A 259 -3.00 8.14 -1.28
C PRO A 259 -3.86 7.45 -2.36
N TRP A 260 -3.86 8.01 -3.56
CA TRP A 260 -4.67 7.54 -4.67
C TRP A 260 -3.94 7.75 -6.00
N VAL A 261 -3.89 6.70 -6.83
CA VAL A 261 -3.28 6.74 -8.16
C VAL A 261 -4.36 6.42 -9.17
N ASN A 262 -4.76 7.40 -9.96
CA ASN A 262 -5.92 7.32 -10.84
C ASN A 262 -5.82 6.10 -11.78
N ALA A 263 -4.66 5.92 -12.40
CA ALA A 263 -4.43 4.81 -13.34
C ALA A 263 -4.49 3.40 -12.71
N VAL A 264 -4.30 3.29 -11.39
CA VAL A 264 -4.25 2.00 -10.70
C VAL A 264 -5.58 1.72 -9.98
N HIS A 265 -6.19 2.74 -9.40
CA HIS A 265 -7.31 2.56 -8.47
C HIS A 265 -8.68 2.99 -9.01
N ASP A 266 -8.76 3.86 -10.02
CA ASP A 266 -10.04 4.39 -10.52
C ASP A 266 -11.00 3.30 -10.97
N THR A 267 -10.51 2.26 -11.64
CA THR A 267 -11.37 1.17 -12.12
C THR A 267 -12.12 0.50 -10.97
N ALA A 268 -11.41 0.12 -9.90
CA ALA A 268 -12.02 -0.52 -8.74
C ALA A 268 -12.90 0.45 -7.94
N GLY A 269 -12.46 1.70 -7.78
CA GLY A 269 -13.24 2.74 -7.10
C GLY A 269 -14.57 3.03 -7.83
N LYS A 270 -14.54 3.16 -9.16
CA LYS A 270 -15.74 3.34 -9.99
C LYS A 270 -16.67 2.15 -9.89
N THR A 271 -16.14 0.92 -9.94
CA THR A 271 -16.96 -0.29 -9.76
C THR A 271 -17.70 -0.27 -8.43
N LEU A 272 -17.02 0.04 -7.32
CA LEU A 272 -17.63 0.14 -6.00
C LEU A 272 -18.68 1.26 -5.93
N TRP A 273 -18.36 2.43 -6.49
CA TRP A 273 -19.28 3.57 -6.59
C TRP A 273 -20.56 3.20 -7.35
N HIS A 274 -20.43 2.55 -8.51
CA HIS A 274 -21.58 2.12 -9.30
C HIS A 274 -22.43 1.10 -8.53
N GLN A 275 -21.81 0.10 -7.91
CA GLN A 275 -22.51 -0.90 -7.10
C GLN A 275 -23.27 -0.29 -5.91
N SER A 276 -22.69 0.75 -5.28
CA SER A 276 -23.31 1.44 -4.15
C SER A 276 -24.52 2.29 -4.55
N ASN A 277 -24.61 2.66 -5.83
CA ASN A 277 -25.70 3.47 -6.40
C ASN A 277 -26.74 2.66 -7.18
N ILE A 278 -26.53 1.35 -7.36
CA ILE A 278 -27.56 0.46 -7.92
C ILE A 278 -28.58 0.18 -6.80
N ASN A 279 -29.84 0.54 -7.06
CA ASN A 279 -30.97 0.27 -6.17
C ASN A 279 -31.34 -1.22 -6.16
#